data_AF-A0AB74BYI7-F1
#
_entry.id   AF-A0AB74BYI7-F1
#
_cell.length_a   1.000
_cell.length_b   1.000
_cell.length_c   1.000
_cell.angle_alpha   90.00
_cell.angle_beta   90.00
_cell.angle_gamma   90.00
#
_symmetry.space_group_name_H-M   'P 1'
#
loop_
_entity.id
_entity.type
_entity.pdbx_description
1 polymer ?
#
loop_
_entity_poly.entity_id
_entity_poly.type
_entity_poly.pdbx_seq_one_letter_code
_entity_poly.pdbx_strand_id
1 'polypeptide(L)'
;MSLLLQCLITFLVLQGVLEVAGNPIKHNIHEKALRRRLSFGHSVGRSVAECGADAAVPGATCPDNACCSNTANGAFAARVVSTVVLDANQTVPYQRTRQVINRILLSKANRKPPKSLLHQPTTHPTPMPSTPSSTPPIAQITPGNPGDSTGKVIAGYWQGWNMGKPCATMKPEEIPVESLTHLIFSFGFIAPNTYKVLPMPDTKEGLFKQVTDVKKKNSNLKVLVALGGWTHTDPGPYCEVFTTMVSSSANRKMFITNLLSFLTQYGFDGVDIDWEYPGAEERGGRPTDKENFTKLLQEIRQEFQTKYVLTFAAPLASYYLRNYDLKRASEIVDWINVMAYDIHGTWESDKKAAGHTNLTDVNKGVENYLQAGVAPNKLVLGTAFYGRSVKLASGGCTQPGCPFIGPGAEGQCVKTAGYLSYTEIQDIISGGAKPVFDQAGSVQHLTWGGDNWVSYDDPQTIKIKVDYARRKGLRGLMAWAIDMDDEQRSMTKALSGH
;
A
#
# COMPACT_ATOMS: atom_id res chain seq x y z
N MET A 1 3.20 33.67 -70.62
CA MET A 1 1.79 34.06 -70.82
C MET A 1 0.91 32.91 -70.39
N SER A 2 -0.03 33.00 -69.45
CA SER A 2 -0.29 33.98 -68.41
C SER A 2 -1.37 33.37 -67.52
N LEU A 3 -0.97 32.75 -66.41
CA LEU A 3 -1.72 32.55 -65.16
C LEU A 3 -0.74 31.88 -64.18
N LEU A 4 0.37 32.58 -63.96
CA LEU A 4 1.56 32.15 -63.23
C LEU A 4 2.34 33.41 -62.82
N LEU A 5 1.73 34.35 -62.07
CA LEU A 5 2.44 35.45 -61.40
C LEU A 5 1.49 36.30 -60.55
N GLN A 6 1.16 35.90 -59.32
CA GLN A 6 0.91 36.85 -58.19
C GLN A 6 0.61 36.14 -56.86
N CYS A 7 1.38 35.10 -56.52
CA CYS A 7 1.50 34.64 -55.13
C CYS A 7 2.96 34.69 -54.72
N LEU A 8 3.57 35.89 -54.71
CA LEU A 8 4.85 36.13 -54.00
C LEU A 8 5.23 37.64 -53.90
N ILE A 9 4.46 38.45 -53.15
CA ILE A 9 4.93 39.67 -52.44
C ILE A 9 3.93 39.83 -51.27
N THR A 10 4.05 39.10 -50.17
CA THR A 10 4.97 39.34 -49.03
C THR A 10 5.53 37.96 -48.59
N PHE A 11 6.75 37.54 -48.97
CA PHE A 11 8.06 37.90 -48.39
C PHE A 11 8.01 37.94 -46.86
N LEU A 12 8.77 37.21 -46.04
CA LEU A 12 9.97 36.35 -46.13
C LEU A 12 10.15 35.95 -44.62
N VAL A 13 10.46 34.74 -44.15
CA VAL A 13 11.61 33.88 -44.42
C VAL A 13 11.30 32.47 -43.89
N LEU A 14 11.46 31.50 -44.78
CA LEU A 14 11.96 30.12 -44.67
C LEU A 14 12.35 29.60 -43.26
N GLN A 15 11.85 28.44 -42.82
CA GLN A 15 12.26 27.05 -43.17
C GLN A 15 13.67 26.62 -42.73
N GLY A 16 13.75 25.43 -42.09
CA GLY A 16 14.97 24.61 -41.97
C GLY A 16 15.27 24.24 -40.50
N VAL A 17 14.90 23.08 -39.94
CA VAL A 17 15.36 21.70 -40.19
C VAL A 17 16.78 21.39 -39.64
N LEU A 18 16.86 20.26 -38.90
CA LEU A 18 18.00 19.40 -38.53
C LEU A 18 18.90 19.77 -37.31
N GLU A 19 18.68 19.03 -36.22
CA GLU A 19 19.55 17.97 -35.66
C GLU A 19 21.08 18.17 -35.49
N VAL A 20 21.59 17.59 -34.38
CA VAL A 20 22.97 17.09 -34.13
C VAL A 20 23.82 17.82 -33.05
N ALA A 21 24.07 17.05 -31.98
CA ALA A 21 25.27 16.89 -31.12
C ALA A 21 25.90 18.05 -30.33
N GLY A 22 26.32 17.70 -29.10
CA GLY A 22 27.69 17.99 -28.65
C GLY A 22 27.84 18.84 -27.38
N ASN A 23 28.14 18.15 -26.27
CA ASN A 23 28.97 18.52 -25.09
C ASN A 23 29.03 19.95 -24.50
N PRO A 24 29.11 20.08 -23.15
CA PRO A 24 29.18 21.36 -22.46
C PRO A 24 30.63 21.88 -22.37
N ILE A 25 30.82 23.18 -22.61
CA ILE A 25 32.06 23.88 -22.23
C ILE A 25 31.72 24.97 -21.22
N LYS A 26 32.44 24.90 -20.10
CA LYS A 26 32.52 25.85 -18.98
C LYS A 26 32.81 27.28 -19.47
N HIS A 27 32.25 28.30 -18.81
CA HIS A 27 33.07 29.28 -18.08
C HIS A 27 32.22 30.22 -17.19
N ASN A 28 32.75 30.43 -15.99
CA ASN A 28 32.46 31.54 -15.07
C ASN A 28 32.43 32.89 -15.80
N ILE A 29 31.65 33.86 -15.31
CA ILE A 29 32.16 35.15 -14.80
C ILE A 29 31.03 35.94 -14.10
N HIS A 30 31.48 36.63 -13.06
CA HIS A 30 30.82 37.47 -12.08
C HIS A 30 30.26 38.81 -12.62
N GLU A 31 29.30 39.32 -11.83
CA GLU A 31 29.02 40.73 -11.49
C GLU A 31 28.34 41.73 -12.44
N LYS A 32 27.16 42.17 -11.95
CA LYS A 32 26.67 43.55 -11.75
C LYS A 32 26.44 44.50 -12.94
N ALA A 33 25.14 44.76 -13.12
CA ALA A 33 24.48 46.07 -13.15
C ALA A 33 24.73 47.05 -14.32
N LEU A 34 23.69 47.32 -15.14
CA LEU A 34 22.84 48.52 -15.00
C LEU A 34 21.65 48.52 -16.01
N ARG A 35 20.51 48.96 -15.47
CA ARG A 35 19.25 49.47 -16.05
C ARG A 35 19.20 49.87 -17.55
N ARG A 36 18.08 49.51 -18.21
CA ARG A 36 17.08 50.49 -18.72
C ARG A 36 15.69 49.87 -18.93
N ARG A 37 14.69 50.74 -18.73
CA ARG A 37 13.23 50.57 -18.63
C ARG A 37 12.56 49.94 -19.86
N LEU A 38 11.46 49.23 -19.63
CA LEU A 38 10.15 49.47 -20.25
C LEU A 38 9.03 49.03 -19.27
N SER A 39 8.02 49.89 -19.15
CA SER A 39 6.89 49.89 -18.20
C SER A 39 5.71 49.05 -18.66
N PHE A 40 4.87 48.53 -17.74
CA PHE A 40 3.40 48.71 -17.74
C PHE A 40 2.73 48.27 -16.40
N GLY A 41 1.96 49.20 -15.83
CA GLY A 41 0.73 49.11 -15.02
C GLY A 41 0.54 48.08 -13.90
N HIS A 42 0.56 48.54 -12.63
CA HIS A 42 -0.07 47.88 -11.48
C HIS A 42 -1.39 48.61 -11.12
N SER A 43 -2.45 47.86 -10.79
CA SER A 43 -3.56 48.35 -9.97
C SER A 43 -3.44 47.77 -8.55
N VAL A 44 -3.66 48.62 -7.56
CA VAL A 44 -3.55 48.36 -6.12
C VAL A 44 -4.93 48.61 -5.49
N GLY A 45 -5.41 47.69 -4.67
CA GLY A 45 -6.50 47.90 -3.70
C GLY A 45 -6.34 46.90 -2.56
N ARG A 46 -5.68 47.29 -1.45
CA ARG A 46 -6.18 47.92 -0.20
C ARG A 46 -6.86 46.95 0.77
N SER A 47 -6.43 47.04 2.04
CA SER A 47 -6.84 46.24 3.20
C SER A 47 -7.91 46.95 4.05
N VAL A 48 -8.70 46.14 4.76
CA VAL A 48 -9.62 46.37 5.89
C VAL A 48 -9.62 47.77 6.52
N ALA A 49 -10.49 48.64 6.02
CA ALA A 49 -11.13 49.74 6.75
C ALA A 49 -12.16 50.38 5.82
N GLU A 50 -13.38 49.83 5.76
CA GLU A 50 -14.60 50.48 5.23
C GLU A 50 -15.75 49.44 5.20
N CYS A 51 -16.27 49.12 6.37
CA CYS A 51 -17.68 48.80 6.51
C CYS A 51 -18.16 49.73 7.62
N GLY A 52 -18.79 50.84 7.21
CA GLY A 52 -19.32 51.85 8.10
C GLY A 52 -20.37 51.25 9.05
N ALA A 53 -20.61 51.96 10.15
CA ALA A 53 -21.71 51.70 11.05
C ALA A 53 -23.03 51.64 10.27
N ASP A 54 -23.94 50.76 10.74
CA ASP A 54 -25.32 50.56 10.29
C ASP A 54 -25.56 49.47 9.22
N ALA A 55 -25.54 48.21 9.68
CA ALA A 55 -26.35 47.13 9.09
C ALA A 55 -26.76 46.13 10.18
N ALA A 56 -27.53 46.61 11.16
CA ALA A 56 -28.19 45.80 12.17
C ALA A 56 -29.70 45.76 11.90
N VAL A 57 -30.14 45.01 10.89
CA VAL A 57 -31.56 44.63 10.73
C VAL A 57 -31.67 43.21 10.14
N PRO A 58 -32.36 42.27 10.81
CA PRO A 58 -32.64 40.95 10.24
C PRO A 58 -33.64 41.05 9.06
N GLY A 59 -33.29 40.52 7.88
CA GLY A 59 -34.23 40.34 6.76
C GLY A 59 -33.87 41.01 5.42
N ALA A 60 -32.66 41.55 5.23
CA ALA A 60 -32.24 42.07 3.93
C ALA A 60 -31.74 40.95 2.98
N THR A 61 -32.19 40.99 1.73
CA THR A 61 -31.74 40.11 0.64
C THR A 61 -30.49 40.70 -0.04
N CYS A 62 -29.46 39.87 -0.26
CA CYS A 62 -28.25 40.26 -1.01
C CYS A 62 -28.22 39.61 -2.40
N PRO A 63 -28.01 40.37 -3.49
CA PRO A 63 -27.59 39.81 -4.76
C PRO A 63 -26.09 39.44 -4.72
N ASP A 64 -25.72 38.39 -5.45
CA ASP A 64 -24.33 37.97 -5.71
C ASP A 64 -23.51 37.41 -4.52
N ASN A 65 -24.06 36.35 -3.89
CA ASN A 65 -23.31 35.29 -3.19
C ASN A 65 -22.17 35.71 -2.23
N ALA A 66 -22.43 36.71 -1.38
CA ALA A 66 -21.59 36.97 -0.21
C ALA A 66 -22.47 37.25 1.03
N CYS A 67 -22.61 36.28 1.92
CA CYS A 67 -22.99 36.52 3.31
C CYS A 67 -22.37 35.49 4.26
N CYS A 68 -21.74 36.03 5.30
CA CYS A 68 -21.17 35.36 6.45
C CYS A 68 -22.26 34.69 7.31
N SER A 69 -21.97 33.54 7.91
CA SER A 69 -22.75 33.04 9.05
C SER A 69 -21.84 32.63 10.20
N ASN A 70 -22.31 32.97 11.41
CA ASN A 70 -21.63 32.86 12.69
C ASN A 70 -22.40 31.83 13.53
N THR A 71 -21.73 30.86 14.17
CA THR A 71 -22.30 30.12 15.31
C THR A 71 -21.27 29.99 16.43
N ALA A 72 -21.79 30.15 17.64
CA ALA A 72 -21.11 30.52 18.86
C ALA A 72 -20.31 29.40 19.53
N ASN A 73 -19.05 29.67 19.86
CA ASN A 73 -18.54 29.68 21.25
C ASN A 73 -17.07 30.11 21.25
N GLY A 74 -16.80 31.19 21.97
CA GLY A 74 -15.56 31.96 21.88
C GLY A 74 -14.30 31.23 22.35
N ALA A 75 -13.27 31.27 21.51
CA ALA A 75 -11.87 31.47 21.91
C ALA A 75 -11.07 31.93 20.67
N PHE A 76 -10.44 33.09 20.76
CA PHE A 76 -9.52 33.61 19.75
C PHE A 76 -8.28 32.70 19.66
N ALA A 77 -7.98 32.19 18.47
CA ALA A 77 -6.65 31.74 18.09
C ALA A 77 -6.37 32.21 16.66
N ALA A 78 -5.43 33.14 16.51
CA ALA A 78 -4.98 33.64 15.22
C ALA A 78 -4.41 32.48 14.38
N ARG A 79 -5.00 32.25 13.20
CA ARG A 79 -4.47 31.31 12.22
C ARG A 79 -3.70 32.11 11.17
N VAL A 80 -2.37 32.07 11.24
CA VAL A 80 -1.50 32.53 10.15
C VAL A 80 -1.72 31.57 8.97
N VAL A 81 -2.33 32.07 7.90
CA VAL A 81 -2.36 31.37 6.61
C VAL A 81 -1.15 31.87 5.82
N SER A 82 -0.08 31.06 5.78
CA SER A 82 0.99 31.26 4.81
C SER A 82 0.54 30.67 3.48
N THR A 83 0.21 31.54 2.52
CA THR A 83 0.01 31.19 1.12
C THR A 83 1.39 30.90 0.51
N VAL A 84 1.66 29.66 0.12
CA VAL A 84 2.77 29.33 -0.78
C VAL A 84 2.19 29.28 -2.18
N VAL A 85 2.51 30.29 -2.99
CA VAL A 85 2.30 30.26 -4.44
C VAL A 85 3.43 29.41 -5.03
N LEU A 86 3.12 28.24 -5.58
CA LEU A 86 4.06 27.46 -6.38
C LEU A 86 3.82 27.78 -7.85
N ASP A 87 4.89 28.29 -8.47
CA ASP A 87 4.96 28.69 -9.87
C ASP A 87 4.73 27.47 -10.78
N ALA A 88 3.83 27.63 -11.76
CA ALA A 88 3.46 26.58 -12.70
C ALA A 88 4.50 26.48 -13.82
N ASN A 89 5.68 25.91 -13.53
CA ASN A 89 6.55 25.34 -14.57
C ASN A 89 7.71 24.45 -14.08
N GLN A 90 7.50 23.64 -13.02
CA GLN A 90 8.46 22.57 -12.68
C GLN A 90 7.75 21.30 -12.21
N THR A 91 7.91 20.21 -12.96
CA THR A 91 7.62 18.85 -12.49
C THR A 91 8.64 18.46 -11.42
N VAL A 92 8.21 18.44 -10.17
CA VAL A 92 9.01 17.93 -9.04
C VAL A 92 8.68 16.45 -8.83
N PRO A 93 9.67 15.54 -8.70
CA PRO A 93 9.41 14.13 -8.42
C PRO A 93 8.69 13.93 -7.08
N TYR A 94 7.64 13.09 -7.10
CA TYR A 94 6.75 12.72 -5.99
C TYR A 94 7.48 12.39 -4.67
N GLN A 95 8.71 11.88 -4.73
CA GLN A 95 9.52 11.55 -3.54
C GLN A 95 9.88 12.75 -2.64
N ARG A 96 9.99 13.98 -3.17
CA ARG A 96 10.32 15.16 -2.35
C ARG A 96 9.11 15.71 -1.58
N THR A 97 7.90 15.54 -2.10
CA THR A 97 6.65 15.97 -1.47
C THR A 97 6.40 15.23 -0.13
N ARG A 98 6.91 13.99 -0.02
CA ARG A 98 6.83 13.13 1.16
C ARG A 98 7.53 13.71 2.41
N GLN A 99 8.60 14.49 2.24
CA GLN A 99 9.38 15.04 3.38
C GLN A 99 8.70 16.24 4.04
N VAL A 100 7.94 17.03 3.28
CA VAL A 100 7.32 18.26 3.77
C VAL A 100 6.03 17.97 4.55
N ILE A 101 5.24 16.99 4.09
CA ILE A 101 3.96 16.62 4.73
C ILE A 101 4.18 15.96 6.10
N ASN A 102 5.21 15.12 6.23
CA ASN A 102 5.54 14.46 7.50
C ASN A 102 5.95 15.43 8.62
N ARG A 103 6.54 16.59 8.28
CA ARG A 103 6.85 17.63 9.29
C ARG A 103 5.60 18.31 9.84
N ILE A 104 4.53 18.42 9.05
CA ILE A 104 3.31 19.13 9.46
C ILE A 104 2.45 18.25 10.38
N LEU A 105 2.36 16.95 10.10
CA LEU A 105 1.55 16.00 10.88
C LEU A 105 2.09 15.75 12.30
N LEU A 106 3.41 15.80 12.49
CA LEU A 106 4.05 15.64 13.81
C LEU A 106 3.76 16.79 14.79
N SER A 107 3.27 17.94 14.33
CA SER A 107 3.02 19.12 15.18
C SER A 107 1.67 19.10 15.91
N LYS A 108 0.74 18.19 15.58
CA LYS A 108 -0.65 18.21 16.07
C LYS A 108 -1.04 17.11 17.05
N ALA A 109 -0.14 16.17 17.38
CA ALA A 109 -0.46 15.00 18.21
C ALA A 109 -0.31 15.18 19.74
N ASN A 110 -0.06 16.39 20.25
CA ASN A 110 0.10 16.63 21.69
C ASN A 110 -1.17 17.18 22.36
N ARG A 111 -2.13 16.30 22.71
CA ARG A 111 -3.10 16.54 23.81
C ARG A 111 -3.43 15.23 24.53
N LYS A 112 -3.24 15.20 25.85
CA LYS A 112 -3.52 14.06 26.75
C LYS A 112 -5.03 13.87 26.97
N PRO A 113 -5.54 12.62 27.07
CA PRO A 113 -6.87 12.34 27.62
C PRO A 113 -6.84 12.15 29.16
N PRO A 114 -7.98 12.35 29.84
CA PRO A 114 -8.08 12.23 31.31
C PRO A 114 -8.29 10.78 31.80
N LYS A 115 -7.87 10.53 33.05
CA LYS A 115 -7.92 9.24 33.76
C LYS A 115 -9.35 8.85 34.16
N SER A 116 -9.73 7.57 34.02
CA SER A 116 -10.89 6.99 34.73
C SER A 116 -10.50 5.78 35.57
N LEU A 117 -11.32 5.57 36.60
CA LEU A 117 -11.07 4.81 37.82
C LEU A 117 -11.17 3.29 37.65
N LEU A 118 -10.35 2.60 38.45
CA LEU A 118 -10.30 1.16 38.64
C LEU A 118 -11.61 0.59 39.22
N HIS A 119 -12.00 -0.59 38.76
CA HIS A 119 -12.80 -1.56 39.52
C HIS A 119 -12.13 -2.94 39.40
N GLN A 120 -11.77 -3.51 40.54
CA GLN A 120 -11.28 -4.89 40.70
C GLN A 120 -12.47 -5.85 40.74
N PRO A 121 -12.32 -7.09 40.20
CA PRO A 121 -13.10 -8.22 40.67
C PRO A 121 -12.25 -9.18 41.51
N THR A 122 -12.90 -9.66 42.57
CA THR A 122 -12.42 -10.60 43.59
C THR A 122 -12.26 -12.03 43.07
N THR A 123 -11.30 -12.74 43.66
CA THR A 123 -10.98 -14.16 43.45
C THR A 123 -11.82 -15.06 44.34
N HIS A 124 -12.38 -16.16 43.80
CA HIS A 124 -12.32 -17.49 44.42
C HIS A 124 -12.70 -18.60 43.41
N PRO A 125 -12.06 -19.79 43.47
CA PRO A 125 -12.18 -20.84 42.46
C PRO A 125 -13.20 -21.92 42.84
N THR A 126 -13.90 -22.47 41.84
CA THR A 126 -14.74 -23.67 41.98
C THR A 126 -14.34 -24.71 40.91
N PRO A 127 -14.32 -26.02 41.21
CA PRO A 127 -13.67 -27.02 40.34
C PRO A 127 -14.56 -27.45 39.18
N MET A 128 -13.98 -27.58 37.97
CA MET A 128 -14.64 -28.18 36.81
C MET A 128 -14.40 -29.70 36.74
N PRO A 129 -15.42 -30.49 36.38
CA PRO A 129 -15.28 -31.94 36.20
C PRO A 129 -14.60 -32.29 34.87
N SER A 130 -13.71 -33.27 34.93
CA SER A 130 -12.99 -33.86 33.80
C SER A 130 -13.91 -34.60 32.83
N THR A 131 -13.81 -34.30 31.53
CA THR A 131 -14.36 -35.13 30.44
C THR A 131 -13.29 -35.39 29.38
N PRO A 132 -13.36 -36.55 28.68
CA PRO A 132 -12.21 -37.15 28.02
C PRO A 132 -11.89 -36.55 26.64
N SER A 133 -10.60 -36.60 26.31
CA SER A 133 -10.01 -36.36 25.00
C SER A 133 -10.76 -37.10 23.89
N SER A 134 -11.36 -36.35 22.96
CA SER A 134 -11.71 -36.84 21.64
C SER A 134 -11.12 -35.88 20.60
N THR A 135 -10.18 -36.39 19.81
CA THR A 135 -9.61 -35.68 18.66
C THR A 135 -10.71 -35.51 17.61
N PRO A 136 -11.00 -34.28 17.13
CA PRO A 136 -11.97 -34.11 16.05
C PRO A 136 -11.46 -34.79 14.77
N PRO A 137 -12.33 -35.42 13.96
CA PRO A 137 -11.94 -35.94 12.66
C PRO A 137 -11.40 -34.81 11.78
N ILE A 138 -10.34 -35.10 11.03
CA ILE A 138 -9.86 -34.24 9.93
C ILE A 138 -11.06 -33.97 9.01
N ALA A 139 -11.49 -32.71 8.95
CA ALA A 139 -12.57 -32.30 8.06
C ALA A 139 -12.19 -32.66 6.62
N GLN A 140 -13.01 -33.49 5.98
CA GLN A 140 -12.84 -33.79 4.56
C GLN A 140 -12.99 -32.50 3.75
N ILE A 141 -12.04 -32.30 2.86
CA ILE A 141 -11.97 -31.17 1.92
C ILE A 141 -13.22 -31.20 1.05
N THR A 142 -14.08 -30.18 1.17
CA THR A 142 -15.11 -29.92 0.16
C THR A 142 -14.41 -29.66 -1.17
N PRO A 143 -14.82 -30.29 -2.29
CA PRO A 143 -14.23 -30.02 -3.59
C PRO A 143 -14.29 -28.52 -3.88
N GLY A 144 -13.12 -27.92 -4.07
CA GLY A 144 -13.01 -26.52 -4.47
C GLY A 144 -13.67 -26.29 -5.83
N ASN A 145 -13.90 -25.02 -6.16
CA ASN A 145 -14.26 -24.62 -7.52
C ASN A 145 -13.35 -25.35 -8.53
N PRO A 146 -13.88 -25.84 -9.68
CA PRO A 146 -13.09 -26.54 -10.70
C PRO A 146 -11.88 -25.77 -11.24
N GLY A 147 -11.73 -24.49 -10.91
CA GLY A 147 -10.57 -23.66 -11.20
C GLY A 147 -9.37 -23.79 -10.24
N ASP A 148 -9.48 -24.52 -9.13
CA ASP A 148 -8.40 -24.75 -8.15
C ASP A 148 -8.22 -26.27 -7.90
N SER A 149 -7.46 -26.92 -8.78
CA SER A 149 -7.25 -28.37 -8.76
C SER A 149 -6.24 -28.86 -7.72
N THR A 150 -5.68 -27.98 -6.86
CA THR A 150 -4.63 -28.36 -5.90
C THR A 150 -5.06 -28.23 -4.44
N GLY A 151 -6.09 -27.45 -4.14
CA GLY A 151 -6.60 -27.21 -2.78
C GLY A 151 -5.65 -26.43 -1.86
N LYS A 152 -4.37 -26.27 -2.24
CA LYS A 152 -3.36 -25.49 -1.51
C LYS A 152 -2.91 -24.31 -2.34
N VAL A 153 -2.95 -23.12 -1.75
CA VAL A 153 -2.53 -21.88 -2.42
C VAL A 153 -1.07 -21.57 -2.08
N ILE A 154 -0.24 -21.49 -3.11
CA ILE A 154 1.06 -20.80 -3.05
C ILE A 154 0.96 -19.60 -3.98
N ALA A 155 0.84 -18.42 -3.41
CA ALA A 155 0.64 -17.17 -4.12
C ALA A 155 1.87 -16.25 -4.04
N GLY A 156 2.15 -15.51 -5.10
CA GLY A 156 3.21 -14.50 -5.11
C GLY A 156 2.68 -13.17 -5.61
N TYR A 157 2.78 -12.12 -4.80
CA TYR A 157 2.60 -10.76 -5.30
C TYR A 157 3.83 -10.33 -6.10
N TRP A 158 3.61 -9.74 -7.26
CA TRP A 158 4.66 -9.17 -8.11
C TRP A 158 4.38 -7.69 -8.33
N GLN A 159 5.33 -6.84 -7.95
CA GLN A 159 5.16 -5.39 -7.95
C GLN A 159 5.31 -4.83 -9.37
N GLY A 160 4.26 -4.23 -9.92
CA GLY A 160 4.23 -3.55 -11.22
C GLY A 160 5.21 -2.39 -11.36
N TRP A 161 5.66 -1.82 -10.25
CA TRP A 161 6.71 -0.80 -10.22
C TRP A 161 8.12 -1.36 -10.02
N ASN A 162 8.29 -2.68 -9.84
CA ASN A 162 9.61 -3.25 -9.52
C ASN A 162 10.67 -2.93 -10.60
N MET A 163 10.26 -2.81 -11.87
CA MET A 163 11.15 -2.45 -12.97
C MET A 163 11.70 -1.01 -12.87
N GLY A 164 11.15 -0.18 -11.98
CA GLY A 164 11.68 1.15 -11.65
C GLY A 164 12.81 1.14 -10.62
N LYS A 165 13.12 0.00 -9.98
CA LYS A 165 14.27 -0.13 -9.07
C LYS A 165 15.58 -0.04 -9.87
N PRO A 166 16.64 0.62 -9.36
CA PRO A 166 17.95 0.68 -10.03
C PRO A 166 18.66 -0.69 -10.14
N CYS A 167 18.30 -1.66 -9.32
CA CYS A 167 18.87 -3.01 -9.30
C CYS A 167 17.86 -4.02 -8.72
N ALA A 168 18.22 -5.31 -8.74
CA ALA A 168 17.39 -6.41 -8.22
C ALA A 168 15.93 -6.37 -8.72
N THR A 169 15.77 -6.13 -10.02
CA THR A 169 14.47 -6.17 -10.70
C THR A 169 14.13 -7.60 -11.12
N MET A 170 12.86 -7.86 -11.37
CA MET A 170 12.37 -9.13 -11.89
C MET A 170 11.43 -8.84 -13.05
N LYS A 171 11.85 -9.16 -14.26
CA LYS A 171 11.00 -9.06 -15.46
C LYS A 171 9.90 -10.13 -15.43
N PRO A 172 8.77 -9.94 -16.14
CA PRO A 172 7.73 -10.95 -16.25
C PRO A 172 8.25 -12.33 -16.67
N GLU A 173 9.27 -12.39 -17.54
CA GLU A 173 9.84 -13.66 -17.99
C GLU A 173 10.64 -14.39 -16.92
N GLU A 174 11.08 -13.70 -15.86
CA GLU A 174 11.90 -14.24 -14.78
C GLU A 174 11.05 -14.72 -13.58
N ILE A 175 9.72 -14.57 -13.66
CA ILE A 175 8.79 -15.01 -12.63
C ILE A 175 8.86 -16.55 -12.51
N PRO A 176 9.06 -17.10 -11.30
CA PRO A 176 9.17 -18.55 -11.07
C PRO A 176 7.79 -19.22 -11.09
N VAL A 177 7.14 -19.24 -12.26
CA VAL A 177 5.75 -19.71 -12.43
C VAL A 177 5.53 -21.17 -12.03
N GLU A 178 6.58 -22.00 -12.02
CA GLU A 178 6.49 -23.41 -11.61
C GLU A 178 6.40 -23.59 -10.09
N SER A 179 6.84 -22.58 -9.32
CA SER A 179 6.77 -22.59 -7.86
C SER A 179 5.48 -21.95 -7.33
N LEU A 180 4.61 -21.46 -8.22
CA LEU A 180 3.41 -20.71 -7.85
C LEU A 180 2.15 -21.38 -8.40
N THR A 181 1.11 -21.38 -7.58
CA THR A 181 -0.26 -21.70 -8.02
C THR A 181 -0.97 -20.44 -8.51
N HIS A 182 -0.68 -19.30 -7.86
CA HIS A 182 -1.30 -18.02 -8.12
C HIS A 182 -0.23 -16.93 -8.18
N LEU A 183 -0.30 -16.08 -9.20
CA LEU A 183 0.48 -14.85 -9.32
C LEU A 183 -0.48 -13.67 -9.17
N ILE A 184 -0.12 -12.69 -8.35
CA ILE A 184 -0.95 -11.51 -8.13
C ILE A 184 -0.18 -10.27 -8.60
N PHE A 185 -0.66 -9.62 -9.65
CA PHE A 185 -0.08 -8.37 -10.15
C PHE A 185 -0.47 -7.20 -9.23
N SER A 186 0.52 -6.51 -8.67
CA SER A 186 0.30 -5.35 -7.77
C SER A 186 0.87 -4.06 -8.35
N PHE A 187 0.10 -3.05 -8.74
CA PHE A 187 -1.35 -2.92 -8.60
C PHE A 187 -1.99 -2.32 -9.85
N GLY A 188 -3.25 -2.66 -10.05
CA GLY A 188 -4.18 -1.78 -10.75
C GLY A 188 -4.76 -0.76 -9.78
N PHE A 189 -5.00 0.46 -10.25
CA PHE A 189 -5.69 1.52 -9.51
C PHE A 189 -7.12 1.66 -9.99
N ILE A 190 -8.03 2.02 -9.09
CA ILE A 190 -9.41 2.37 -9.45
C ILE A 190 -9.48 3.87 -9.73
N ALA A 191 -9.92 4.24 -10.93
CA ALA A 191 -10.09 5.63 -11.33
C ALA A 191 -11.22 6.31 -10.55
N PRO A 192 -11.05 7.55 -10.05
CA PRO A 192 -12.13 8.30 -9.45
C PRO A 192 -13.28 8.52 -10.44
N ASN A 193 -14.51 8.56 -9.93
CA ASN A 193 -15.78 8.80 -10.64
C ASN A 193 -16.20 7.72 -11.66
N THR A 194 -15.26 7.19 -12.45
CA THR A 194 -15.55 6.21 -13.50
C THR A 194 -15.39 4.77 -13.02
N TYR A 195 -14.62 4.54 -11.97
CA TYR A 195 -14.28 3.21 -11.43
C TYR A 195 -13.69 2.25 -12.47
N LYS A 196 -13.01 2.78 -13.49
CA LYS A 196 -12.21 1.98 -14.41
C LYS A 196 -10.94 1.52 -13.71
N VAL A 197 -10.50 0.30 -14.02
CA VAL A 197 -9.17 -0.17 -13.60
C VAL A 197 -8.13 0.48 -14.52
N LEU A 198 -7.13 1.13 -13.93
CA LEU A 198 -6.02 1.78 -14.58
C LEU A 198 -4.70 1.19 -14.08
N PRO A 199 -3.59 1.37 -14.81
CA PRO A 199 -2.28 1.17 -14.24
C PRO A 199 -2.10 2.07 -13.00
N MET A 200 -1.39 1.56 -12.00
CA MET A 200 -0.83 2.42 -10.96
C MET A 200 -0.03 3.57 -11.61
N PRO A 201 -0.02 4.78 -11.02
CA PRO A 201 0.87 5.85 -11.48
C PRO A 201 2.31 5.35 -11.70
N ASP A 202 2.94 5.84 -12.76
CA ASP A 202 4.30 5.47 -13.19
C ASP A 202 4.48 3.99 -13.64
N THR A 203 3.39 3.23 -13.77
CA THR A 203 3.39 1.89 -14.39
C THR A 203 2.76 1.91 -15.79
N LYS A 204 3.16 0.98 -16.66
CA LYS A 204 2.70 0.91 -18.05
C LYS A 204 1.53 -0.07 -18.19
N GLU A 205 0.49 0.33 -18.92
CA GLU A 205 -0.69 -0.52 -19.17
C GLU A 205 -0.37 -1.84 -19.87
N GLY A 206 0.59 -1.85 -20.80
CA GLY A 206 1.04 -3.07 -21.48
C GLY A 206 1.58 -4.15 -20.53
N LEU A 207 1.96 -3.78 -19.30
CA LEU A 207 2.47 -4.71 -18.31
C LEU A 207 1.41 -5.70 -17.83
N PHE A 208 0.13 -5.30 -17.82
CA PHE A 208 -0.98 -6.21 -17.51
C PHE A 208 -0.97 -7.42 -18.44
N LYS A 209 -0.84 -7.18 -19.76
CA LYS A 209 -0.82 -8.25 -20.76
C LYS A 209 0.45 -9.09 -20.68
N GLN A 210 1.61 -8.47 -20.44
CA GLN A 210 2.89 -9.17 -20.29
C GLN A 210 2.86 -10.15 -19.11
N VAL A 211 2.28 -9.72 -17.98
CA VAL A 211 2.20 -10.55 -16.78
C VAL A 211 1.16 -11.66 -16.94
N THR A 212 -0.01 -11.43 -17.56
CA THR A 212 -0.95 -12.53 -17.82
C THR A 212 -0.42 -13.53 -18.86
N ASP A 213 0.46 -13.10 -19.78
CA ASP A 213 1.10 -13.97 -20.76
C ASP A 213 2.07 -14.99 -20.16
N VAL A 214 2.52 -14.82 -18.90
CA VAL A 214 3.40 -15.80 -18.25
C VAL A 214 2.72 -17.16 -18.06
N LYS A 215 1.38 -17.21 -18.12
CA LYS A 215 0.61 -18.47 -18.18
C LYS A 215 0.97 -19.34 -19.38
N LYS A 216 1.60 -18.80 -20.43
CA LYS A 216 2.14 -19.59 -21.54
C LYS A 216 3.28 -20.51 -21.10
N LYS A 217 3.96 -20.19 -20.00
CA LYS A 217 5.01 -21.03 -19.40
C LYS A 217 4.43 -22.11 -18.49
N ASN A 218 3.41 -21.77 -17.72
CA ASN A 218 2.65 -22.70 -16.88
C ASN A 218 1.14 -22.46 -17.03
N SER A 219 0.45 -23.34 -17.77
CA SER A 219 -1.00 -23.21 -18.04
C SER A 219 -1.88 -23.45 -16.81
N ASN A 220 -1.32 -24.00 -15.73
CA ASN A 220 -2.05 -24.21 -14.47
C ASN A 220 -2.01 -22.98 -13.56
N LEU A 221 -1.11 -22.03 -13.82
CA LEU A 221 -1.00 -20.79 -13.05
C LEU A 221 -2.26 -19.94 -13.23
N LYS A 222 -2.80 -19.44 -12.11
CA LYS A 222 -3.81 -18.38 -12.12
C LYS A 222 -3.14 -17.03 -11.91
N VAL A 223 -3.51 -16.04 -12.71
CA VAL A 223 -2.99 -14.67 -12.60
C VAL A 223 -4.11 -13.73 -12.19
N LEU A 224 -3.99 -13.12 -11.03
CA LEU A 224 -4.94 -12.14 -10.49
C LEU A 224 -4.38 -10.73 -10.64
N VAL A 225 -5.26 -9.73 -10.67
CA VAL A 225 -4.88 -8.33 -10.47
C VAL A 225 -5.26 -7.90 -9.05
N ALA A 226 -4.30 -7.37 -8.30
CA ALA A 226 -4.59 -6.68 -7.05
C ALA A 226 -4.96 -5.22 -7.33
N LEU A 227 -6.06 -4.77 -6.71
CA LEU A 227 -6.55 -3.40 -6.82
C LEU A 227 -6.40 -2.70 -5.48
N GLY A 228 -5.64 -1.61 -5.44
CA GLY A 228 -5.41 -0.82 -4.23
C GLY A 228 -3.94 -0.79 -3.81
N GLY A 229 -3.68 -1.27 -2.59
CA GLY A 229 -2.39 -1.18 -1.90
C GLY A 229 -2.20 0.15 -1.17
N TRP A 230 -1.21 0.20 -0.28
CA TRP A 230 -0.90 1.37 0.56
C TRP A 230 -0.88 2.69 -0.22
N THR A 231 -0.21 2.83 -1.35
CA THR A 231 -0.14 4.15 -2.03
C THR A 231 -1.46 4.57 -2.69
N HIS A 232 -2.42 3.67 -2.89
CA HIS A 232 -3.73 4.01 -3.47
C HIS A 232 -4.55 4.91 -2.55
N THR A 233 -4.45 4.68 -1.24
CA THR A 233 -5.15 5.45 -0.21
C THR A 233 -4.29 6.56 0.41
N ASP A 234 -3.17 6.93 -0.23
CA ASP A 234 -2.42 8.12 0.14
C ASP A 234 -3.20 9.41 -0.18
N PRO A 235 -2.94 10.53 0.53
CA PRO A 235 -3.59 11.80 0.26
C PRO A 235 -3.48 12.20 -1.21
N GLY A 236 -4.62 12.38 -1.87
CA GLY A 236 -4.67 12.63 -3.30
C GLY A 236 -6.00 12.20 -3.92
N PRO A 237 -6.09 12.19 -5.26
CA PRO A 237 -7.35 11.94 -5.97
C PRO A 237 -7.89 10.51 -5.80
N TYR A 238 -7.06 9.57 -5.36
CA TYR A 238 -7.42 8.16 -5.15
C TYR A 238 -7.89 7.83 -3.73
N CYS A 239 -7.56 8.70 -2.75
CA CYS A 239 -7.75 8.45 -1.31
C CYS A 239 -9.16 7.95 -0.95
N GLU A 240 -10.19 8.63 -1.47
CA GLU A 240 -11.60 8.29 -1.17
C GLU A 240 -12.26 7.37 -2.20
N VAL A 241 -11.52 6.85 -3.19
CA VAL A 241 -12.13 6.12 -4.30
C VAL A 241 -12.80 4.83 -3.85
N PHE A 242 -12.17 4.06 -2.94
CA PHE A 242 -12.79 2.85 -2.41
C PHE A 242 -14.10 3.15 -1.66
N THR A 243 -14.06 4.07 -0.68
CA THR A 243 -15.26 4.40 0.12
C THR A 243 -16.39 4.93 -0.77
N THR A 244 -16.07 5.77 -1.77
CA THR A 244 -17.06 6.33 -2.70
C THR A 244 -17.63 5.25 -3.62
N MET A 245 -16.77 4.37 -4.13
CA MET A 245 -17.18 3.26 -5.00
C MET A 245 -18.12 2.28 -4.28
N VAL A 246 -17.84 1.92 -3.03
CA VAL A 246 -18.68 0.97 -2.29
C VAL A 246 -19.98 1.57 -1.75
N SER A 247 -20.06 2.90 -1.65
CA SER A 247 -21.14 3.64 -0.98
C SER A 247 -22.56 3.42 -1.54
N SER A 248 -22.70 3.05 -2.81
CA SER A 248 -24.00 2.85 -3.45
C SER A 248 -23.99 1.62 -4.37
N SER A 249 -25.16 0.98 -4.53
CA SER A 249 -25.30 -0.17 -5.45
C SER A 249 -25.00 0.21 -6.90
N ALA A 250 -25.37 1.42 -7.33
CA ALA A 250 -25.06 1.91 -8.68
C ALA A 250 -23.54 2.03 -8.91
N ASN A 251 -22.80 2.54 -7.92
CA ASN A 251 -21.35 2.68 -8.01
C ASN A 251 -20.65 1.32 -8.05
N ARG A 252 -21.06 0.40 -7.16
CA ARG A 252 -20.54 -0.97 -7.15
C ARG A 252 -20.81 -1.69 -8.47
N LYS A 253 -22.03 -1.60 -9.01
CA LYS A 253 -22.39 -2.18 -10.32
C LYS A 253 -21.53 -1.62 -11.46
N MET A 254 -21.30 -0.30 -11.47
CA MET A 254 -20.42 0.32 -12.46
C MET A 254 -18.98 -0.18 -12.35
N PHE A 255 -18.43 -0.25 -11.14
CA PHE A 255 -17.11 -0.83 -10.90
C PHE A 255 -17.02 -2.29 -11.35
N ILE A 256 -17.99 -3.13 -10.97
CA ILE A 256 -18.00 -4.56 -11.31
C ILE A 256 -18.06 -4.77 -12.84
N THR A 257 -18.85 -3.95 -13.54
CA THR A 257 -18.92 -3.97 -15.02
C THR A 257 -17.57 -3.64 -15.66
N ASN A 258 -16.89 -2.59 -15.17
CA ASN A 258 -15.58 -2.20 -15.65
C ASN A 258 -14.51 -3.25 -15.31
N LEU A 259 -14.59 -3.84 -14.12
CA LEU A 259 -13.69 -4.89 -13.67
C LEU A 259 -13.78 -6.13 -14.58
N LEU A 260 -14.99 -6.62 -14.87
CA LEU A 260 -15.18 -7.75 -15.77
C LEU A 260 -14.62 -7.48 -17.17
N SER A 261 -14.84 -6.27 -17.68
CA SER A 261 -14.30 -5.84 -18.97
C SER A 261 -12.76 -5.86 -18.95
N PHE A 262 -12.15 -5.33 -17.88
CA PHE A 262 -10.70 -5.32 -17.69
C PHE A 262 -10.11 -6.73 -17.57
N LEU A 263 -10.70 -7.60 -16.74
CA LEU A 263 -10.22 -8.98 -16.56
C LEU A 263 -10.26 -9.73 -17.89
N THR A 264 -11.34 -9.57 -18.66
CA THR A 264 -11.50 -10.20 -19.97
C THR A 264 -10.50 -9.65 -20.99
N GLN A 265 -10.32 -8.33 -21.05
CA GLN A 265 -9.40 -7.65 -21.96
C GLN A 265 -7.95 -8.11 -21.78
N TYR A 266 -7.51 -8.22 -20.53
CA TYR A 266 -6.12 -8.54 -20.20
C TYR A 266 -5.87 -10.02 -19.91
N GLY A 267 -6.92 -10.83 -19.82
CA GLY A 267 -6.81 -12.28 -19.59
C GLY A 267 -6.44 -12.66 -18.15
N PHE A 268 -6.87 -11.88 -17.17
CA PHE A 268 -6.73 -12.21 -15.75
C PHE A 268 -7.76 -13.27 -15.34
N ASP A 269 -7.38 -14.12 -14.38
CA ASP A 269 -8.22 -15.20 -13.84
C ASP A 269 -8.96 -14.79 -12.57
N GLY A 270 -8.79 -13.55 -12.10
CA GLY A 270 -9.45 -13.06 -10.91
C GLY A 270 -8.96 -11.69 -10.43
N VAL A 271 -9.50 -11.27 -9.30
CA VAL A 271 -9.19 -10.01 -8.62
C VAL A 271 -8.85 -10.26 -7.16
N ASP A 272 -7.90 -9.49 -6.66
CA ASP A 272 -7.60 -9.34 -5.25
C ASP A 272 -7.89 -7.90 -4.83
N ILE A 273 -8.74 -7.70 -3.82
CA ILE A 273 -9.11 -6.35 -3.36
C ILE A 273 -8.23 -5.95 -2.18
N ASP A 274 -7.33 -5.00 -2.39
CA ASP A 274 -6.32 -4.58 -1.41
C ASP A 274 -6.63 -3.17 -0.92
N TRP A 275 -7.81 -2.98 -0.35
CA TRP A 275 -8.22 -1.72 0.25
C TRP A 275 -7.59 -1.56 1.64
N GLU A 276 -6.73 -0.56 1.80
CA GLU A 276 -6.04 -0.24 3.05
C GLU A 276 -6.47 1.11 3.65
N TYR A 277 -7.49 1.19 4.51
CA TYR A 277 -8.38 0.11 4.97
C TYR A 277 -9.83 0.61 5.03
N PRO A 278 -10.84 -0.28 4.87
CA PRO A 278 -12.23 0.05 5.19
C PRO A 278 -12.33 0.73 6.55
N GLY A 279 -13.06 1.83 6.66
CA GLY A 279 -13.33 2.53 7.92
C GLY A 279 -12.13 3.21 8.59
N ALA A 280 -10.95 3.23 7.97
CA ALA A 280 -9.80 3.98 8.45
C ALA A 280 -9.87 5.43 7.93
N GLU A 281 -10.42 6.34 8.75
CA GLU A 281 -10.63 7.75 8.36
C GLU A 281 -9.32 8.45 7.95
N GLU A 282 -8.20 8.11 8.58
CA GLU A 282 -6.88 8.64 8.23
C GLU A 282 -6.37 8.19 6.84
N ARG A 283 -7.09 7.25 6.22
CA ARG A 283 -6.86 6.66 4.90
C ARG A 283 -8.04 6.87 3.94
N GLY A 284 -8.93 7.83 4.25
CA GLY A 284 -10.10 8.14 3.43
C GLY A 284 -11.29 7.20 3.61
N GLY A 285 -11.26 6.31 4.61
CA GLY A 285 -12.37 5.43 4.95
C GLY A 285 -13.49 6.12 5.73
N ARG A 286 -14.64 5.44 5.84
CA ARG A 286 -15.85 5.86 6.54
C ARG A 286 -16.43 4.71 7.37
N PRO A 287 -17.17 4.97 8.47
CA PRO A 287 -17.74 3.91 9.30
C PRO A 287 -18.67 2.92 8.56
N THR A 288 -19.30 3.36 7.46
CA THR A 288 -20.19 2.54 6.63
C THR A 288 -19.46 1.53 5.73
N ASP A 289 -18.13 1.63 5.62
CA ASP A 289 -17.33 0.83 4.72
C ASP A 289 -17.40 -0.67 5.05
N LYS A 290 -17.53 -1.05 6.32
CA LYS A 290 -17.59 -2.46 6.74
C LYS A 290 -18.71 -3.24 6.03
N GLU A 291 -19.91 -2.70 6.06
CA GLU A 291 -21.07 -3.31 5.41
C GLU A 291 -20.98 -3.18 3.89
N ASN A 292 -20.52 -2.02 3.39
CA ASN A 292 -20.46 -1.73 1.96
C ASN A 292 -19.39 -2.55 1.23
N PHE A 293 -18.26 -2.83 1.88
CA PHE A 293 -17.24 -3.74 1.39
C PHE A 293 -17.80 -5.16 1.25
N THR A 294 -18.56 -5.62 2.24
CA THR A 294 -19.20 -6.93 2.18
C THR A 294 -20.23 -7.03 1.05
N LYS A 295 -21.02 -5.97 0.84
CA LYS A 295 -21.95 -5.86 -0.31
C LYS A 295 -21.20 -5.90 -1.64
N LEU A 296 -20.08 -5.20 -1.75
CA LEU A 296 -19.21 -5.25 -2.93
C LEU A 296 -18.75 -6.68 -3.22
N LEU A 297 -18.18 -7.38 -2.22
CA LEU A 297 -17.71 -8.75 -2.40
C LEU A 297 -18.85 -9.66 -2.85
N GLN A 298 -20.03 -9.51 -2.26
CA GLN A 298 -21.20 -10.31 -2.60
C GLN A 298 -21.64 -10.09 -4.06
N GLU A 299 -21.70 -8.83 -4.50
CA GLU A 299 -22.07 -8.46 -5.86
C GLU A 299 -20.99 -8.90 -6.88
N ILE A 300 -19.70 -8.79 -6.55
CA ILE A 300 -18.62 -9.34 -7.41
C ILE A 300 -18.80 -10.85 -7.55
N ARG A 301 -19.02 -11.58 -6.44
CA ARG A 301 -19.18 -13.05 -6.48
C ARG A 301 -20.38 -13.46 -7.33
N GLN A 302 -21.50 -12.72 -7.28
CA GLN A 302 -22.67 -13.01 -8.11
C GLN A 302 -22.34 -12.95 -9.62
N GLU A 303 -21.56 -11.96 -10.03
CA GLU A 303 -21.15 -11.80 -11.42
C GLU A 303 -20.01 -12.76 -11.82
N PHE A 304 -19.06 -13.01 -10.91
CA PHE A 304 -17.90 -13.89 -11.16
C PHE A 304 -18.29 -15.36 -11.20
N GLN A 305 -19.31 -15.74 -10.43
CA GLN A 305 -19.69 -17.13 -10.18
C GLN A 305 -18.45 -17.96 -9.82
N THR A 306 -18.20 -19.04 -10.57
CA THR A 306 -17.04 -19.92 -10.44
C THR A 306 -15.94 -19.64 -11.48
N LYS A 307 -16.14 -18.66 -12.37
CA LYS A 307 -15.24 -18.37 -13.50
C LYS A 307 -13.97 -17.64 -13.06
N TYR A 308 -14.11 -16.67 -12.15
CA TYR A 308 -13.02 -15.82 -11.70
C TYR A 308 -12.77 -16.02 -10.20
N VAL A 309 -11.50 -15.99 -9.82
CA VAL A 309 -11.05 -15.98 -8.43
C VAL A 309 -11.32 -14.61 -7.82
N LEU A 310 -11.82 -14.58 -6.59
CA LEU A 310 -12.02 -13.36 -5.81
C LEU A 310 -11.34 -13.52 -4.45
N THR A 311 -10.43 -12.61 -4.14
CA THR A 311 -9.73 -12.56 -2.85
C THR A 311 -9.67 -11.12 -2.33
N PHE A 312 -9.20 -10.95 -1.10
CA PHE A 312 -8.81 -9.63 -0.59
C PHE A 312 -7.65 -9.77 0.39
N ALA A 313 -6.78 -8.77 0.44
CA ALA A 313 -5.77 -8.63 1.48
C ALA A 313 -6.35 -7.99 2.75
N ALA A 314 -5.97 -8.52 3.92
CA ALA A 314 -6.45 -8.05 5.21
C ALA A 314 -5.34 -8.01 6.28
N PRO A 315 -5.36 -7.02 7.20
CA PRO A 315 -4.28 -6.81 8.16
C PRO A 315 -4.38 -7.74 9.38
N LEU A 316 -3.28 -7.87 10.14
CA LEU A 316 -3.33 -8.49 11.48
C LEU A 316 -3.75 -7.51 12.59
N ALA A 317 -3.49 -6.21 12.39
CA ALA A 317 -3.75 -5.20 13.40
C ALA A 317 -5.25 -5.07 13.70
N SER A 318 -5.65 -5.37 14.94
CA SER A 318 -7.07 -5.35 15.36
C SER A 318 -7.75 -4.00 15.14
N TYR A 319 -6.99 -2.90 15.18
CA TYR A 319 -7.49 -1.55 14.89
C TYR A 319 -8.11 -1.44 13.48
N TYR A 320 -7.46 -2.02 12.47
CA TYR A 320 -7.98 -2.05 11.10
C TYR A 320 -8.94 -3.22 10.89
N LEU A 321 -8.61 -4.37 11.46
CA LEU A 321 -9.36 -5.61 11.25
C LEU A 321 -10.83 -5.51 11.71
N ARG A 322 -11.13 -4.72 12.75
CA ARG A 322 -12.50 -4.50 13.25
C ARG A 322 -13.48 -3.96 12.20
N ASN A 323 -12.95 -3.30 11.17
CA ASN A 323 -13.72 -2.68 10.08
C ASN A 323 -14.10 -3.67 8.97
N TYR A 324 -13.81 -4.97 9.15
CA TYR A 324 -14.24 -6.04 8.24
C TYR A 324 -15.34 -6.89 8.89
N ASP A 325 -16.34 -7.30 8.11
CA ASP A 325 -17.25 -8.40 8.50
C ASP A 325 -16.61 -9.72 8.07
N LEU A 326 -15.62 -10.17 8.84
CA LEU A 326 -14.73 -11.28 8.45
C LEU A 326 -15.47 -12.57 8.16
N LYS A 327 -16.45 -12.94 8.99
CA LYS A 327 -17.23 -14.17 8.79
C LYS A 327 -17.92 -14.16 7.43
N ARG A 328 -18.74 -13.13 7.19
CA ARG A 328 -19.52 -13.03 5.95
C ARG A 328 -18.62 -12.82 4.73
N ALA A 329 -17.59 -11.97 4.84
CA ALA A 329 -16.63 -11.77 3.76
C ALA A 329 -15.93 -13.08 3.39
N SER A 330 -15.50 -13.87 4.38
CA SER A 330 -14.82 -15.16 4.13
C SER A 330 -15.72 -16.15 3.40
N GLU A 331 -17.02 -16.19 3.70
CA GLU A 331 -17.99 -17.08 3.04
C GLU A 331 -18.20 -16.73 1.55
N ILE A 332 -17.90 -15.49 1.15
CA ILE A 332 -18.10 -14.98 -0.22
C ILE A 332 -16.87 -15.17 -1.11
N VAL A 333 -15.68 -14.82 -0.60
CA VAL A 333 -14.43 -14.84 -1.39
C VAL A 333 -13.87 -16.26 -1.49
N ASP A 334 -12.92 -16.53 -2.37
CA ASP A 334 -12.26 -17.84 -2.43
C ASP A 334 -11.35 -18.05 -1.20
N TRP A 335 -10.59 -17.03 -0.82
CA TRP A 335 -9.83 -16.93 0.44
C TRP A 335 -9.46 -15.47 0.77
N ILE A 336 -8.88 -15.27 1.95
CA ILE A 336 -8.34 -14.02 2.46
C ILE A 336 -6.82 -14.11 2.46
N ASN A 337 -6.15 -13.12 1.87
CA ASN A 337 -4.70 -12.95 1.94
C ASN A 337 -4.36 -12.21 3.25
N VAL A 338 -3.91 -12.93 4.28
CA VAL A 338 -3.59 -12.35 5.58
C VAL A 338 -2.20 -11.71 5.54
N MET A 339 -2.12 -10.38 5.67
CA MET A 339 -0.87 -9.61 5.67
C MET A 339 -0.13 -9.79 7.00
N ALA A 340 0.49 -10.96 7.18
CA ALA A 340 1.21 -11.37 8.39
C ALA A 340 2.64 -10.83 8.48
N TYR A 341 2.76 -9.54 8.15
CA TYR A 341 3.99 -8.76 8.14
C TYR A 341 3.66 -7.30 8.49
N ASP A 342 4.69 -6.48 8.66
CA ASP A 342 4.55 -5.09 9.13
C ASP A 342 3.85 -4.98 10.49
N ILE A 343 4.07 -5.99 11.34
CA ILE A 343 3.58 -5.97 12.73
C ILE A 343 4.34 -4.90 13.53
N HIS A 344 5.65 -4.79 13.28
CA HIS A 344 6.56 -3.85 13.94
C HIS A 344 7.35 -3.04 12.91
N GLY A 345 7.71 -1.81 13.28
CA GLY A 345 8.47 -0.93 12.41
C GLY A 345 8.78 0.44 13.04
N THR A 346 9.11 1.40 12.19
CA THR A 346 9.55 2.74 12.63
C THR A 346 8.44 3.58 13.27
N TRP A 347 7.19 3.19 13.04
CA TRP A 347 5.99 3.83 13.59
C TRP A 347 5.74 3.51 15.07
N GLU A 348 6.47 2.55 15.65
CA GLU A 348 6.31 2.19 17.07
C GLU A 348 6.50 3.39 17.99
N SER A 349 5.62 3.50 18.98
CA SER A 349 5.60 4.65 19.90
C SER A 349 6.64 4.52 21.02
N ASP A 350 6.94 3.30 21.45
CA ASP A 350 7.95 2.97 22.47
C ASP A 350 9.39 2.98 21.94
N LYS A 351 9.53 3.10 20.61
CA LYS A 351 10.79 3.09 19.87
C LYS A 351 11.65 1.86 20.17
N LYS A 352 11.04 0.69 20.30
CA LYS A 352 11.73 -0.59 20.49
C LYS A 352 11.80 -1.40 19.20
N ALA A 353 13.00 -1.87 18.85
CA ALA A 353 13.20 -2.75 17.70
C ALA A 353 12.52 -4.11 17.95
N ALA A 354 11.76 -4.62 16.98
CA ALA A 354 11.08 -5.90 17.10
C ALA A 354 10.88 -6.53 15.71
N GLY A 355 10.68 -7.85 15.69
CA GLY A 355 10.54 -8.64 14.46
C GLY A 355 9.24 -8.35 13.72
N HIS A 356 9.28 -7.72 12.54
CA HIS A 356 8.04 -7.32 11.84
C HIS A 356 7.17 -8.50 11.35
N THR A 357 7.69 -9.72 11.39
CA THR A 357 6.99 -10.97 11.08
C THR A 357 7.05 -11.98 12.24
N ASN A 358 7.15 -11.49 13.48
CA ASN A 358 7.22 -12.31 14.69
C ASN A 358 6.05 -13.31 14.74
N LEU A 359 6.37 -14.61 14.75
CA LEU A 359 5.39 -15.69 14.66
C LEU A 359 4.44 -15.74 15.85
N THR A 360 4.85 -15.26 17.04
CA THR A 360 3.97 -15.16 18.20
C THR A 360 2.86 -14.14 17.95
N ASP A 361 3.19 -13.00 17.32
CA ASP A 361 2.21 -11.97 16.99
C ASP A 361 1.39 -12.32 15.75
N VAL A 362 2.02 -12.98 14.76
CA VAL A 362 1.31 -13.62 13.65
C VAL A 362 0.25 -14.58 14.18
N ASN A 363 0.60 -15.42 15.16
CA ASN A 363 -0.35 -16.37 15.73
C ASN A 363 -1.52 -15.66 16.43
N LYS A 364 -1.27 -14.64 17.25
CA LYS A 364 -2.35 -13.83 17.86
C LYS A 364 -3.26 -13.23 16.80
N GLY A 365 -2.68 -12.70 15.73
CA GLY A 365 -3.40 -12.11 14.61
C GLY A 365 -4.27 -13.14 13.89
N VAL A 366 -3.74 -14.32 13.56
CA VAL A 366 -4.49 -15.42 12.93
C VAL A 366 -5.64 -15.89 13.83
N GLU A 367 -5.40 -16.02 15.14
CA GLU A 367 -6.46 -16.39 16.10
C GLU A 367 -7.63 -15.39 16.10
N ASN A 368 -7.41 -14.10 15.85
CA ASN A 368 -8.50 -13.14 15.71
C ASN A 368 -9.43 -13.47 14.53
N TYR A 369 -8.90 -13.96 13.40
CA TYR A 369 -9.72 -14.39 12.27
C TYR A 369 -10.54 -15.65 12.62
N LEU A 370 -9.91 -16.61 13.28
CA LEU A 370 -10.56 -17.86 13.68
C LEU A 370 -11.68 -17.60 14.71
N GLN A 371 -11.41 -16.75 15.70
CA GLN A 371 -12.39 -16.33 16.70
C GLN A 371 -13.53 -15.51 16.10
N ALA A 372 -13.28 -14.78 15.01
CA ALA A 372 -14.31 -14.11 14.22
C ALA A 372 -15.15 -15.08 13.35
N GLY A 373 -14.89 -16.39 13.40
CA GLY A 373 -15.65 -17.42 12.70
C GLY A 373 -15.18 -17.70 11.27
N VAL A 374 -13.99 -17.24 10.88
CA VAL A 374 -13.39 -17.58 9.58
C VAL A 374 -12.83 -19.01 9.65
N ALA A 375 -13.23 -19.85 8.70
CA ALA A 375 -12.69 -21.20 8.62
C ALA A 375 -11.19 -21.16 8.24
N PRO A 376 -10.32 -22.00 8.85
CA PRO A 376 -8.87 -21.99 8.56
C PRO A 376 -8.52 -22.12 7.07
N ASN A 377 -9.25 -22.96 6.33
CA ASN A 377 -9.08 -23.17 4.88
C ASN A 377 -9.53 -21.97 4.01
N LYS A 378 -9.93 -20.85 4.62
CA LYS A 378 -10.21 -19.57 3.98
C LYS A 378 -9.09 -18.55 4.18
N LEU A 379 -8.02 -18.91 4.88
CA LEU A 379 -6.89 -18.03 5.15
C LEU A 379 -5.66 -18.50 4.37
N VAL A 380 -5.03 -17.57 3.68
CA VAL A 380 -3.71 -17.74 3.07
C VAL A 380 -2.75 -16.84 3.85
N LEU A 381 -1.72 -17.44 4.45
CA LEU A 381 -0.81 -16.75 5.37
C LEU A 381 0.25 -15.97 4.61
N GLY A 382 0.37 -14.68 4.89
CA GLY A 382 1.42 -13.85 4.31
C GLY A 382 2.81 -14.09 4.86
N THR A 383 3.78 -13.94 3.97
CA THR A 383 5.21 -13.99 4.24
C THR A 383 5.88 -12.80 3.57
N ALA A 384 6.94 -12.26 4.18
CA ALA A 384 7.64 -11.09 3.70
C ALA A 384 8.99 -11.47 3.09
N PHE A 385 9.24 -11.09 1.85
CA PHE A 385 10.55 -11.22 1.20
C PHE A 385 11.36 -9.92 1.34
N TYR A 386 11.17 -9.25 2.47
CA TYR A 386 11.80 -7.99 2.83
C TYR A 386 11.94 -7.94 4.36
N GLY A 387 12.75 -7.00 4.84
CA GLY A 387 12.88 -6.69 6.25
C GLY A 387 12.47 -5.27 6.58
N ARG A 388 12.07 -5.05 7.84
CA ARG A 388 11.91 -3.72 8.43
C ARG A 388 13.15 -3.36 9.24
N SER A 389 13.73 -2.20 8.94
CA SER A 389 14.97 -1.74 9.55
C SER A 389 14.81 -0.46 10.37
N VAL A 390 15.62 -0.34 11.41
CA VAL A 390 15.68 0.82 12.30
C VAL A 390 17.13 1.21 12.54
N LYS A 391 17.34 2.49 12.86
CA LYS A 391 18.61 3.02 13.35
C LYS A 391 18.61 2.98 14.87
N LEU A 392 19.39 2.10 15.45
CA LEU A 392 19.55 1.93 16.90
C LEU A 392 20.10 3.21 17.54
N ALA A 393 19.68 3.48 18.77
CA ALA A 393 20.17 4.63 19.54
C ALA A 393 21.63 4.44 20.00
N SER A 394 22.08 3.19 20.12
CA SER A 394 23.44 2.82 20.50
C SER A 394 23.84 1.52 19.82
N GLY A 395 25.03 1.50 19.20
CA GLY A 395 25.57 0.30 18.55
C GLY A 395 25.92 -0.85 19.51
N GLY A 396 25.96 -0.58 20.82
CA GLY A 396 26.17 -1.63 21.84
C GLY A 396 24.95 -2.52 22.09
N CYS A 397 23.76 -2.13 21.61
CA CYS A 397 22.52 -2.89 21.77
C CYS A 397 22.08 -3.45 20.42
N THR A 398 22.13 -4.77 20.24
CA THR A 398 21.89 -5.41 18.92
C THR A 398 20.69 -6.36 18.88
N GLN A 399 19.98 -6.52 20.00
CA GLN A 399 18.89 -7.48 20.18
C GLN A 399 17.51 -6.84 19.95
N PRO A 400 16.45 -7.63 19.70
CA PRO A 400 15.08 -7.16 19.88
C PRO A 400 14.88 -6.47 21.24
N GLY A 401 14.09 -5.41 21.29
CA GLY A 401 13.89 -4.55 22.46
C GLY A 401 14.90 -3.40 22.59
N CYS A 402 15.91 -3.33 21.72
CA CYS A 402 16.84 -2.20 21.69
C CYS A 402 16.14 -0.91 21.24
N PRO A 403 16.47 0.25 21.87
CA PRO A 403 15.89 1.53 21.48
C PRO A 403 16.40 1.98 20.11
N PHE A 404 15.54 2.58 19.30
CA PHE A 404 15.90 3.17 18.00
C PHE A 404 15.53 4.65 17.92
N ILE A 405 16.21 5.39 17.03
CA ILE A 405 16.03 6.84 16.84
C ILE A 405 15.45 7.20 15.47
N GLY A 406 15.30 6.23 14.57
CA GLY A 406 14.73 6.47 13.25
C GLY A 406 14.72 5.22 12.36
N PRO A 407 14.39 5.38 11.07
CA PRO A 407 14.53 4.31 10.09
C PRO A 407 16.01 3.92 9.92
N GLY A 408 16.24 2.63 9.63
CA GLY A 408 17.55 2.18 9.18
C GLY A 408 17.90 2.76 7.81
N ALA A 409 19.17 2.65 7.44
CA ALA A 409 19.68 3.13 6.16
C ALA A 409 18.88 2.55 4.98
N GLU A 410 18.71 3.36 3.94
CA GLU A 410 18.09 2.92 2.69
C GLU A 410 18.99 1.92 1.95
N GLY A 411 18.38 0.90 1.36
CA GLY A 411 19.06 -0.04 0.49
C GLY A 411 19.35 0.54 -0.91
N GLN A 412 20.25 -0.10 -1.65
CA GLN A 412 20.67 0.38 -2.97
C GLN A 412 19.63 0.16 -4.07
N CYS A 413 18.76 -0.83 -3.94
CA CYS A 413 17.76 -1.20 -4.93
C CYS A 413 16.37 -0.67 -4.58
N VAL A 414 15.88 -0.85 -3.35
CA VAL A 414 14.52 -0.43 -2.99
C VAL A 414 14.44 1.08 -2.68
N LYS A 415 15.56 1.72 -2.32
CA LYS A 415 15.64 3.18 -2.08
C LYS A 415 14.59 3.71 -1.11
N THR A 416 14.31 2.95 -0.05
CA THR A 416 13.38 3.32 1.01
C THR A 416 14.02 3.09 2.37
N ALA A 417 14.29 4.16 3.13
CA ALA A 417 14.82 4.04 4.49
C ALA A 417 13.87 3.23 5.39
N GLY A 418 14.41 2.32 6.18
CA GLY A 418 13.64 1.44 7.06
C GLY A 418 13.04 0.19 6.37
N TYR A 419 13.38 -0.06 5.10
CA TYR A 419 12.83 -1.16 4.31
C TYR A 419 13.89 -1.72 3.36
N LEU A 420 14.14 -3.02 3.44
CA LEU A 420 15.17 -3.69 2.62
C LEU A 420 14.58 -4.95 2.00
N SER A 421 14.77 -5.16 0.70
CA SER A 421 14.48 -6.44 0.05
C SER A 421 15.35 -7.56 0.62
N TYR A 422 14.92 -8.82 0.48
CA TYR A 422 15.74 -9.96 0.90
C TYR A 422 17.09 -9.98 0.18
N THR A 423 17.14 -9.63 -1.11
CA THR A 423 18.39 -9.45 -1.86
C THR A 423 19.35 -8.45 -1.23
N GLU A 424 18.87 -7.26 -0.84
CA GLU A 424 19.72 -6.26 -0.16
C GLU A 424 20.21 -6.74 1.21
N ILE A 425 19.42 -7.58 1.88
CA ILE A 425 19.85 -8.19 3.15
C ILE A 425 20.93 -9.24 2.89
N GLN A 426 20.85 -10.03 1.81
CA GLN A 426 21.92 -10.93 1.40
C GLN A 426 23.21 -10.19 1.05
N ASP A 427 23.12 -9.02 0.44
CA ASP A 427 24.31 -8.16 0.19
C ASP A 427 24.97 -7.71 1.50
N ILE A 428 24.17 -7.32 2.50
CA ILE A 428 24.66 -6.93 3.83
C ILE A 428 25.35 -8.11 4.54
N ILE A 429 24.79 -9.32 4.43
CA ILE A 429 25.38 -10.55 4.99
C ILE A 429 26.70 -10.89 4.28
N SER A 430 26.72 -10.78 2.95
CA SER A 430 27.93 -10.99 2.14
C SER A 430 29.01 -9.96 2.46
N GLY A 431 28.62 -8.76 2.88
CA GLY A 431 29.50 -7.71 3.41
C GLY A 431 30.02 -7.97 4.84
N GLY A 432 29.65 -9.08 5.46
CA GLY A 432 30.20 -9.54 6.75
C GLY A 432 29.24 -9.45 7.94
N ALA A 433 28.04 -8.90 7.78
CA ALA A 433 27.03 -8.92 8.84
C ALA A 433 26.65 -10.35 9.22
N LYS A 434 26.33 -10.56 10.50
CA LYS A 434 26.01 -11.88 11.05
C LYS A 434 24.53 -11.96 11.44
N PRO A 435 23.72 -12.76 10.73
CA PRO A 435 22.36 -13.07 11.15
C PRO A 435 22.32 -13.73 12.53
N VAL A 436 21.28 -13.40 13.28
CA VAL A 436 20.93 -14.00 14.56
C VAL A 436 19.48 -14.45 14.48
N PHE A 437 19.25 -15.73 14.75
CA PHE A 437 17.92 -16.30 14.79
C PHE A 437 17.26 -16.01 16.14
N ASP A 438 16.19 -15.23 16.12
CA ASP A 438 15.32 -15.04 17.28
C ASP A 438 14.36 -16.23 17.38
N GLN A 439 14.68 -17.14 18.30
CA GLN A 439 13.89 -18.35 18.53
C GLN A 439 12.47 -18.05 19.03
N ALA A 440 12.27 -16.99 19.81
CA ALA A 440 10.97 -16.65 20.36
C ALA A 440 10.04 -16.12 19.26
N GLY A 441 10.57 -15.29 18.37
CA GLY A 441 9.84 -14.74 17.23
C GLY A 441 9.83 -15.63 15.99
N SER A 442 10.70 -16.64 15.90
CA SER A 442 10.97 -17.40 14.66
C SER A 442 11.26 -16.49 13.46
N VAL A 443 12.13 -15.50 13.68
CA VAL A 443 12.55 -14.50 12.69
C VAL A 443 14.06 -14.31 12.75
N GLN A 444 14.66 -13.83 11.67
CA GLN A 444 16.06 -13.40 11.68
C GLN A 444 16.16 -11.92 12.03
N HIS A 445 17.27 -11.54 12.66
CA HIS A 445 17.71 -10.17 12.70
C HIS A 445 19.22 -10.05 12.51
N LEU A 446 19.70 -8.88 12.13
CA LEU A 446 21.13 -8.58 12.08
C LEU A 446 21.39 -7.09 12.30
N THR A 447 22.65 -6.75 12.54
CA THR A 447 23.14 -5.37 12.53
C THR A 447 24.24 -5.15 11.50
N TRP A 448 24.34 -3.92 10.99
CA TRP A 448 25.42 -3.50 10.10
C TRP A 448 25.72 -2.00 10.27
N GLY A 449 26.89 -1.57 9.81
CA GLY A 449 27.28 -0.15 9.84
C GLY A 449 27.32 0.48 11.25
N GLY A 450 27.43 -0.35 12.29
CA GLY A 450 27.51 0.08 13.69
C GLY A 450 26.17 0.31 14.38
N ASP A 451 25.14 0.80 13.70
CA ASP A 451 23.86 1.18 14.32
C ASP A 451 22.60 0.84 13.53
N ASN A 452 22.73 0.19 12.36
CA ASN A 452 21.55 -0.26 11.63
C ASN A 452 21.17 -1.66 12.09
N TRP A 453 19.87 -1.88 12.25
CA TRP A 453 19.28 -3.16 12.63
C TRP A 453 18.13 -3.48 11.69
N VAL A 454 18.00 -4.74 11.28
CA VAL A 454 16.89 -5.22 10.45
C VAL A 454 16.37 -6.53 11.01
N SER A 455 15.04 -6.69 11.02
CA SER A 455 14.39 -8.00 11.14
C SER A 455 13.79 -8.41 9.82
N TYR A 456 13.87 -9.70 9.51
CA TYR A 456 13.47 -10.25 8.22
C TYR A 456 13.23 -11.77 8.33
N ASP A 457 12.70 -12.34 7.25
CA ASP A 457 12.61 -13.78 7.06
C ASP A 457 13.70 -14.30 6.12
N ASP A 458 14.16 -15.53 6.35
CA ASP A 458 15.04 -16.29 5.46
C ASP A 458 14.43 -17.68 5.14
N PRO A 459 15.07 -18.53 4.32
CA PRO A 459 14.54 -19.86 4.01
C PRO A 459 14.25 -20.73 5.24
N GLN A 460 14.98 -20.56 6.35
CA GLN A 460 14.72 -21.29 7.58
C GLN A 460 13.41 -20.81 8.23
N THR A 461 13.23 -19.50 8.41
CA THR A 461 12.03 -18.95 9.06
C THR A 461 10.78 -19.11 8.19
N ILE A 462 10.92 -19.03 6.86
CA ILE A 462 9.84 -19.33 5.91
C ILE A 462 9.37 -20.79 6.08
N LYS A 463 10.28 -21.76 6.17
CA LYS A 463 9.91 -23.17 6.41
C LYS A 463 9.15 -23.35 7.73
N ILE A 464 9.57 -22.66 8.80
CA ILE A 464 8.86 -22.67 10.08
C ILE A 464 7.42 -22.14 9.92
N LYS A 465 7.24 -21.08 9.12
CA LYS A 465 5.92 -20.48 8.82
C LYS A 465 5.06 -21.36 7.92
N VAL A 466 5.65 -22.06 6.95
CA VAL A 466 4.99 -23.10 6.16
C VAL A 466 4.45 -24.21 7.07
N ASP A 467 5.27 -24.71 8.00
CA ASP A 467 4.83 -25.73 8.94
C ASP A 467 3.77 -25.22 9.92
N TYR A 468 3.87 -23.95 10.35
CA TYR A 468 2.82 -23.30 11.14
C TYR A 468 1.48 -23.28 10.39
N ALA A 469 1.48 -22.79 9.14
CA ALA A 469 0.27 -22.72 8.31
C ALA A 469 -0.34 -24.12 8.11
N ARG A 470 0.51 -25.13 7.87
CA ARG A 470 0.09 -26.53 7.75
C ARG A 470 -0.55 -27.04 9.04
N ARG A 471 0.07 -26.82 10.21
CA ARG A 471 -0.47 -27.25 11.51
C ARG A 471 -1.81 -26.58 11.86
N LYS A 472 -2.00 -25.33 11.43
CA LYS A 472 -3.25 -24.59 11.61
C LYS A 472 -4.34 -24.95 10.58
N GLY A 473 -4.02 -25.76 9.57
CA GLY A 473 -4.96 -26.11 8.51
C GLY A 473 -5.31 -24.94 7.60
N LEU A 474 -4.40 -23.96 7.45
CA LEU A 474 -4.61 -22.82 6.56
C LEU A 474 -4.61 -23.27 5.10
N ARG A 475 -5.27 -22.52 4.22
CA ARG A 475 -5.37 -22.83 2.79
C ARG A 475 -4.01 -22.83 2.10
N GLY A 476 -3.08 -22.02 2.59
CA GLY A 476 -1.82 -21.82 1.89
C GLY A 476 -1.02 -20.65 2.41
N LEU A 477 -0.08 -20.20 1.59
CA LEU A 477 0.79 -19.07 1.87
C LEU A 477 0.85 -18.10 0.67
N MET A 478 1.12 -16.83 0.96
CA MET A 478 1.51 -15.86 -0.06
C MET A 478 2.78 -15.10 0.30
N ALA A 479 3.52 -14.66 -0.72
CA ALA A 479 4.71 -13.84 -0.56
C ALA A 479 4.47 -12.40 -1.01
N TRP A 480 4.76 -11.45 -0.12
CA TRP A 480 4.98 -10.05 -0.44
C TRP A 480 6.48 -9.75 -0.41
N ALA A 481 7.17 -9.54 -1.52
CA ALA A 481 6.75 -9.80 -2.90
C ALA A 481 7.86 -10.60 -3.58
N ILE A 482 7.50 -11.43 -4.55
CA ILE A 482 8.43 -12.38 -5.17
C ILE A 482 9.60 -11.68 -5.89
N ASP A 483 9.41 -10.44 -6.36
CA ASP A 483 10.45 -9.63 -6.99
C ASP A 483 11.48 -9.04 -6.00
N MET A 484 11.35 -9.35 -4.70
CA MET A 484 12.33 -9.03 -3.66
C MET A 484 13.16 -10.23 -3.19
N ASP A 485 12.90 -11.42 -3.76
CA ASP A 485 13.69 -12.63 -3.53
C ASP A 485 15.09 -12.55 -4.17
N ASP A 486 16.00 -13.39 -3.71
CA ASP A 486 17.35 -13.49 -4.26
C ASP A 486 17.36 -14.10 -5.68
N GLU A 487 18.54 -14.08 -6.32
CA GLU A 487 18.72 -14.64 -7.66
C GLU A 487 18.48 -16.16 -7.70
N GLN A 488 18.71 -16.86 -6.58
CA GLN A 488 18.52 -18.30 -6.45
C GLN A 488 17.05 -18.68 -6.18
N ARG A 489 16.17 -17.68 -5.98
CA ARG A 489 14.76 -17.84 -5.58
C ARG A 489 14.62 -18.63 -4.28
N SER A 490 15.53 -18.42 -3.33
CA SER A 490 15.64 -19.24 -2.13
C SER A 490 14.40 -19.11 -1.24
N MET A 491 13.82 -17.92 -1.15
CA MET A 491 12.60 -17.69 -0.37
C MET A 491 11.39 -18.34 -1.04
N THR A 492 11.27 -18.21 -2.36
CA THR A 492 10.19 -18.82 -3.16
C THR A 492 10.24 -20.35 -3.09
N LYS A 493 11.44 -20.95 -3.16
CA LYS A 493 11.64 -22.40 -3.00
C LYS A 493 11.25 -22.85 -1.60
N ALA A 494 11.68 -22.13 -0.57
CA ALA A 494 11.31 -22.42 0.81
C ALA A 494 9.78 -22.34 1.04
N LEU A 495 9.11 -21.36 0.42
CA LEU A 495 7.66 -21.17 0.49
C LEU A 495 6.89 -22.32 -0.18
N SER A 496 7.33 -22.74 -1.36
CA SER A 496 6.70 -23.78 -2.18
C SER A 496 7.03 -25.20 -1.74
N GLY A 497 8.09 -25.39 -0.94
CA GLY A 497 8.51 -26.68 -0.43
C GLY A 497 9.42 -27.47 -1.38
N HIS A 498 10.11 -26.77 -2.29
CA HIS A 498 11.12 -27.33 -3.22
C HIS A 498 12.54 -27.28 -2.67
#